data_AF-A0A9P7FRU3-F1
#
_entry.id   AF-A0A9P7FRU3-F1
#
_cell.length_a   1.000
_cell.length_b   1.000
_cell.length_c   1.000
_cell.angle_alpha   90.00
_cell.angle_beta   90.00
_cell.angle_gamma   90.00
#
_symmetry.space_group_name_H-M   'P 1'
#
loop_
_entity.id
_entity.type
_entity.pdbx_description
1 polymer ?
#
loop_
_entity_poly.entity_id
_entity_poly.type
_entity_poly.pdbx_seq_one_letter_code
_entity_poly.pdbx_strand_id
1 'polypeptide(L)'
;MNFCEASKKRSRYDLRNILKDTIVNAKPNDAVTFVDNHDTVNGVQYVESNFKPQAYAIILLRGKGYPCVFYGDLYPNHEYNEMVATSLTQLIDARKKFAYGETNDYVSDKNCIGFVRSGDSTHPGCAVVLSNADEE
;
A
#
# COMPACT_ATOMS: atom_id res chain seq x y z
N MET A 1 4.05 12.07 6.50
CA MET A 1 3.24 11.16 5.64
C MET A 1 3.20 9.78 6.28
N ASN A 2 2.01 9.17 6.40
CA ASN A 2 1.82 7.93 7.17
C ASN A 2 2.70 6.77 6.69
N PHE A 3 2.83 6.54 5.38
CA PHE A 3 3.71 5.47 4.85
C PHE A 3 5.18 5.68 5.19
N CYS A 4 5.68 6.90 5.06
CA CYS A 4 7.06 7.24 5.44
C CYS A 4 7.28 6.97 6.93
N GLU A 5 6.36 7.40 7.81
CA GLU A 5 6.47 7.13 9.24
C GLU A 5 6.38 5.65 9.59
N ALA A 6 5.45 4.91 8.98
CA ALA A 6 5.28 3.48 9.22
C ALA A 6 6.54 2.70 8.82
N SER A 7 7.14 3.05 7.69
CA SER A 7 8.37 2.42 7.22
C SER A 7 9.54 2.59 8.20
N LYS A 8 9.71 3.80 8.76
CA LYS A 8 10.82 4.14 9.67
C LYS A 8 10.57 3.68 11.11
N LYS A 9 9.33 3.78 11.61
CA LYS A 9 8.98 3.43 13.00
C LYS A 9 8.80 1.91 13.18
N ARG A 10 8.57 1.15 12.10
CA ARG A 10 8.37 -0.31 12.12
C ARG A 10 7.32 -0.73 13.14
N SER A 11 7.59 -1.71 14.00
CA SER A 11 6.67 -2.24 15.03
C SER A 11 6.15 -1.19 16.02
N ARG A 12 6.78 -0.02 16.11
CA ARG A 12 6.31 1.12 16.93
C ARG A 12 5.22 1.95 16.26
N TYR A 13 4.99 1.80 14.95
CA TYR A 13 3.87 2.44 14.27
C TYR A 13 2.61 1.60 14.43
N ASP A 14 1.52 2.25 14.83
CA ASP A 14 0.19 1.62 14.89
C ASP A 14 -0.47 1.65 13.50
N LEU A 15 -0.48 0.50 12.81
CA LEU A 15 -0.99 0.35 11.45
C LEU A 15 -2.46 0.74 11.32
N ARG A 16 -3.24 0.72 12.40
CA ARG A 16 -4.64 1.17 12.39
C ARG A 16 -4.77 2.65 12.01
N ASN A 17 -3.69 3.43 12.16
CA ASN A 17 -3.62 4.83 11.77
C ASN A 17 -3.11 5.07 10.34
N ILE A 18 -2.82 4.03 9.54
CA ILE A 18 -2.11 4.19 8.25
C ILE A 18 -2.85 5.08 7.24
N LEU A 19 -4.19 5.14 7.31
CA LEU A 19 -5.03 6.04 6.48
C LEU A 19 -5.63 7.21 7.26
N LYS A 20 -5.31 7.37 8.55
CA LYS A 20 -5.83 8.45 9.39
C LYS A 20 -5.34 9.80 8.85
N ASP A 21 -6.23 10.80 8.87
CA ASP A 21 -5.95 12.17 8.44
C ASP A 21 -5.46 12.28 6.98
N THR A 22 -5.92 11.37 6.10
CA THR A 22 -5.63 11.37 4.66
C THR A 22 -6.84 11.79 3.81
N ILE A 23 -6.59 12.34 2.62
CA ILE A 23 -7.65 12.67 1.66
C ILE A 23 -8.40 11.41 1.22
N VAL A 24 -7.71 10.28 0.99
CA VAL A 24 -8.40 9.04 0.61
C VAL A 24 -9.37 8.52 1.68
N ASN A 25 -9.12 8.85 2.96
CA ASN A 25 -10.06 8.55 4.03
C ASN A 25 -11.25 9.52 4.07
N ALA A 26 -11.03 10.81 3.80
CA ALA A 26 -12.07 11.84 3.85
C ALA A 26 -12.92 11.94 2.57
N LYS A 27 -12.29 11.82 1.40
CA LYS A 27 -12.85 11.96 0.05
C LYS A 27 -12.24 10.91 -0.89
N PRO A 28 -12.62 9.64 -0.77
CA PRO A 28 -11.99 8.53 -1.51
C PRO A 28 -12.08 8.68 -3.04
N ASN A 29 -13.12 9.33 -3.55
CA ASN A 29 -13.32 9.55 -5.00
C ASN A 29 -12.63 10.80 -5.54
N ASP A 30 -11.93 11.57 -4.70
CA ASP A 30 -11.20 12.79 -5.08
C ASP A 30 -9.70 12.68 -4.75
N ALA A 31 -9.22 11.48 -4.42
CA ALA A 31 -7.88 11.26 -3.92
C ALA A 31 -7.03 10.47 -4.93
N VAL A 32 -5.95 11.09 -5.43
CA VAL A 32 -4.84 10.35 -6.03
C VAL A 32 -3.93 9.87 -4.91
N THR A 33 -3.65 8.57 -4.89
CA THR A 33 -2.80 7.94 -3.86
C THR A 33 -1.50 7.45 -4.49
N PHE A 34 -0.37 7.65 -3.82
CA PHE A 34 0.95 7.24 -4.30
C PHE A 34 1.84 6.84 -3.11
N VAL A 35 2.90 6.09 -3.38
CA VAL A 35 3.89 5.69 -2.36
C VAL A 35 5.06 6.68 -2.33
N ASP A 36 5.63 6.97 -3.50
CA ASP A 36 6.71 7.96 -3.70
C ASP A 36 6.48 8.70 -5.03
N ASN A 37 7.28 9.73 -5.29
CA ASN A 37 7.33 10.45 -6.56
C ASN A 37 8.76 10.95 -6.86
N HIS A 38 8.95 11.58 -8.02
CA HIS A 38 10.25 12.10 -8.47
C HIS A 38 10.85 13.16 -7.54
N ASP A 39 10.01 13.94 -6.85
CA ASP A 39 10.44 15.00 -5.93
C ASP A 39 10.89 14.47 -4.56
N THR A 40 10.43 13.27 -4.18
CA THR A 40 10.56 12.75 -2.80
C THR A 40 11.60 11.66 -2.63
N VAL A 41 12.03 11.00 -3.71
CA VAL A 41 13.01 9.90 -3.70
C VAL A 41 14.36 10.27 -3.08
N ASN A 42 14.77 11.54 -3.18
CA ASN A 42 16.01 12.06 -2.58
C ASN A 42 15.75 13.03 -1.41
N GLY A 43 14.52 13.11 -0.93
CA GLY A 43 14.09 14.00 0.14
C GLY A 43 13.98 13.31 1.50
N VAL A 44 13.67 14.08 2.55
CA VAL A 44 13.46 13.56 3.92
C VAL A 44 12.24 12.64 4.08
N GLN A 45 11.40 12.53 3.05
CA GLN A 45 10.05 11.99 3.11
C GLN A 45 9.82 10.71 2.27
N TYR A 46 10.88 9.99 1.89
CA TYR A 46 10.78 8.72 1.17
C TYR A 46 10.28 7.55 2.03
N VAL A 47 9.66 6.55 1.39
CA VAL A 47 9.25 5.28 2.02
C VAL A 47 10.38 4.25 1.91
N GLU A 48 10.79 3.63 3.02
CA GLU A 48 11.85 2.61 2.99
C GLU A 48 11.44 1.38 2.17
N SER A 49 12.38 0.82 1.40
CA SER A 49 12.11 -0.26 0.43
C SER A 49 11.46 -1.51 1.03
N ASN A 50 11.73 -1.82 2.30
CA ASN A 50 11.11 -2.92 3.04
C ASN A 50 9.60 -2.75 3.26
N PHE A 51 9.11 -1.51 3.33
CA PHE A 51 7.68 -1.21 3.53
C PHE A 51 6.93 -0.90 2.23
N LYS A 52 7.65 -0.62 1.13
CA LYS A 52 7.05 -0.29 -0.16
C LYS A 52 6.05 -1.33 -0.66
N PRO A 53 6.31 -2.66 -0.62
CA PRO A 53 5.31 -3.64 -1.02
C PRO A 53 3.99 -3.53 -0.25
N GLN A 54 4.06 -3.28 1.07
CA GLN A 54 2.89 -3.12 1.93
C GLN A 54 2.16 -1.81 1.62
N ALA A 55 2.88 -0.71 1.39
CA ALA A 55 2.28 0.56 0.97
C ALA A 55 1.58 0.45 -0.39
N TYR A 56 2.20 -0.22 -1.36
CA TYR A 56 1.59 -0.49 -2.67
C TYR A 56 0.37 -1.40 -2.56
N ALA A 57 0.40 -2.42 -1.71
CA ALA A 57 -0.77 -3.28 -1.48
C ALA A 57 -1.98 -2.49 -0.97
N ILE A 58 -1.76 -1.50 -0.08
CA ILE A 58 -2.82 -0.62 0.40
C ILE A 58 -3.44 0.19 -0.73
N ILE A 59 -2.64 0.92 -1.53
CA ILE A 59 -3.20 1.81 -2.56
C ILE A 59 -3.77 1.01 -3.75
N LEU A 60 -3.21 -0.16 -4.07
CA LEU A 60 -3.63 -0.96 -5.22
C LEU A 60 -4.80 -1.91 -4.92
N LEU A 61 -4.91 -2.47 -3.72
CA LEU A 61 -5.88 -3.55 -3.49
C LEU A 61 -7.12 -3.11 -2.70
N ARG A 62 -7.05 -1.99 -1.97
CA ARG A 62 -8.13 -1.54 -1.09
C ARG A 62 -9.35 -0.95 -1.81
N GLY A 63 -9.21 -0.54 -3.07
CA GLY A 63 -10.34 -0.08 -3.91
C GLY A 63 -10.81 1.36 -3.70
N LYS A 64 -10.26 2.09 -2.72
CA LYS A 64 -10.50 3.53 -2.52
C LYS A 64 -9.34 4.37 -3.04
N GLY A 65 -9.64 5.50 -3.67
CA GLY A 65 -8.64 6.36 -4.31
C GLY A 65 -8.25 5.90 -5.71
N TYR A 66 -7.56 6.78 -6.42
CA TYR A 66 -6.93 6.51 -7.71
C TYR A 66 -5.43 6.24 -7.48
N PRO A 67 -4.99 4.97 -7.50
CA PRO A 67 -3.59 4.67 -7.28
C PRO A 67 -2.73 5.12 -8.45
N CYS A 68 -1.64 5.82 -8.13
CA CYS A 68 -0.59 6.23 -9.04
C CYS A 68 0.69 5.48 -8.66
N VAL A 69 1.19 4.66 -9.59
CA VAL A 69 2.42 3.89 -9.41
C VAL A 69 3.61 4.75 -9.81
N PHE A 70 4.66 4.74 -8.97
CA PHE A 70 5.89 5.45 -9.28
C PHE A 70 6.77 4.66 -10.24
N TYR A 71 7.25 5.33 -11.29
CA TYR A 71 8.07 4.72 -12.34
C TYR A 71 9.34 4.05 -11.78
N GLY A 72 10.06 4.73 -10.87
CA GLY A 72 11.31 4.20 -10.30
C GLY A 72 11.10 2.90 -9.53
N ASP A 73 9.95 2.73 -8.88
CA ASP A 73 9.64 1.48 -8.15
C ASP A 73 9.19 0.34 -9.06
N LEU A 74 8.73 0.63 -10.29
CA LEU A 74 8.28 -0.37 -11.25
C LEU A 74 9.42 -0.84 -12.17
N TYR A 75 10.35 0.05 -12.52
CA TYR A 75 11.47 -0.23 -13.41
C TYR A 75 12.79 -0.06 -12.64
N PRO A 76 13.32 -1.14 -12.04
CA PRO A 76 14.48 -1.05 -11.16
C PRO A 76 15.75 -0.75 -11.97
N ASN A 77 16.70 -0.10 -11.31
CA ASN A 77 18.03 0.20 -11.87
C ASN A 77 19.05 0.26 -10.72
N HIS A 78 20.20 0.90 -10.90
CA HIS A 78 21.21 1.03 -9.83
C HIS A 78 20.74 1.84 -8.61
N GLU A 79 19.71 2.68 -8.75
CA GLU A 79 19.11 3.49 -7.67
C GLU A 79 17.84 2.85 -7.08
N TYR A 80 17.17 1.96 -7.83
CA TYR A 80 15.85 1.43 -7.48
C TYR A 80 15.85 -0.10 -7.28
N ASN A 81 15.08 -0.55 -6.28
CA ASN A 81 15.14 -1.91 -5.76
C ASN A 81 14.37 -2.93 -6.60
N GLU A 82 15.03 -3.99 -7.06
CA GLU A 82 14.45 -5.07 -7.89
C GLU A 82 13.35 -5.88 -7.17
N MET A 83 13.46 -6.10 -5.86
CA MET A 83 12.43 -6.80 -5.08
C MET A 83 11.14 -5.98 -4.97
N VAL A 84 11.26 -4.65 -4.89
CA VAL A 84 10.11 -3.74 -4.90
C VAL A 84 9.39 -3.84 -6.24
N ALA A 85 10.14 -3.78 -7.36
CA ALA A 85 9.57 -3.91 -8.70
C ALA A 85 8.88 -5.25 -8.94
N THR A 86 9.48 -6.34 -8.47
CA THR A 86 8.91 -7.69 -8.55
C THR A 86 7.59 -7.77 -7.80
N SER A 87 7.57 -7.30 -6.54
CA SER A 87 6.37 -7.30 -5.70
C SER A 87 5.28 -6.40 -6.27
N LEU A 88 5.66 -5.21 -6.75
CA LEU A 88 4.74 -4.25 -7.35
C LEU A 88 4.10 -4.80 -8.63
N THR A 89 4.87 -5.47 -9.48
CA THR A 89 4.34 -6.13 -10.69
C THR A 89 3.28 -7.17 -10.32
N GLN A 90 3.55 -7.99 -9.31
CA GLN A 90 2.59 -8.97 -8.79
C GLN A 90 1.33 -8.30 -8.23
N LEU A 91 1.47 -7.20 -7.49
CA LEU A 91 0.34 -6.45 -6.93
C LEU A 91 -0.51 -5.78 -8.02
N ILE A 92 0.11 -5.27 -9.09
CA ILE A 92 -0.60 -4.72 -10.25
C ILE A 92 -1.44 -5.82 -10.92
N ASP A 93 -0.86 -7.00 -11.12
CA ASP A 93 -1.59 -8.13 -11.70
C ASP A 93 -2.68 -8.68 -10.76
N ALA A 94 -2.43 -8.68 -9.46
CA ALA A 94 -3.43 -9.02 -8.45
C ALA A 94 -4.60 -8.03 -8.48
N ARG A 95 -4.32 -6.72 -8.60
CA ARG A 95 -5.36 -5.69 -8.72
C ARG A 95 -6.26 -5.96 -9.92
N LYS A 96 -5.67 -6.21 -11.10
CA LYS A 96 -6.42 -6.48 -12.35
C LYS A 96 -7.37 -7.65 -12.24
N LYS A 97 -7.03 -8.66 -11.42
CA LYS A 97 -7.76 -9.94 -11.34
C LYS A 97 -8.71 -10.03 -10.14
N PHE A 98 -8.36 -9.43 -9.01
CA PHE A 98 -8.96 -9.78 -7.71
C PHE A 98 -9.44 -8.59 -6.86
N ALA A 99 -9.00 -7.36 -7.15
CA ALA A 99 -9.31 -6.21 -6.29
C ALA A 99 -10.65 -5.53 -6.63
N TYR A 100 -11.74 -6.30 -6.64
CA TYR A 100 -13.09 -5.85 -7.01
C TYR A 100 -14.10 -5.99 -5.85
N GLY A 101 -15.24 -5.30 -5.96
CA GLY A 101 -16.31 -5.36 -4.96
C GLY A 101 -16.07 -4.54 -3.70
N GLU A 102 -16.96 -4.74 -2.73
CA GLU A 102 -16.95 -4.05 -1.43
C GLU A 102 -15.71 -4.41 -0.61
N THR A 103 -15.30 -3.51 0.28
CA THR A 103 -14.14 -3.70 1.17
C THR A 103 -14.56 -3.85 2.62
N ASN A 104 -14.16 -4.94 3.27
CA ASN A 104 -14.37 -5.17 4.69
C ASN A 104 -13.03 -5.13 5.42
N ASP A 105 -12.90 -4.25 6.42
CA ASP A 105 -11.66 -4.01 7.16
C ASP A 105 -11.59 -4.84 8.46
N TYR A 106 -10.38 -5.33 8.77
CA TYR A 106 -10.05 -6.09 9.98
C TYR A 106 -8.84 -5.44 10.65
N VAL A 107 -9.07 -4.63 11.69
CA VAL A 107 -8.06 -3.75 12.30
C VAL A 107 -7.90 -3.99 13.81
N SER A 108 -7.94 -5.26 14.23
CA SER A 108 -7.95 -5.65 15.65
C SER A 108 -6.60 -5.49 16.36
N ASP A 109 -5.48 -5.60 15.65
CA ASP A 109 -4.13 -5.52 16.21
C ASP A 109 -3.39 -4.28 15.68
N LYS A 110 -2.55 -3.65 16.52
CA LYS A 110 -1.80 -2.45 16.14
C LYS A 110 -0.70 -2.75 15.11
N ASN A 111 -0.21 -3.97 15.08
CA ASN A 111 0.86 -4.44 14.22
C ASN A 111 0.39 -5.42 13.13
N CYS A 112 -0.87 -5.83 13.15
CA CYS A 112 -1.46 -6.69 12.12
C CYS A 112 -2.87 -6.20 11.74
N ILE A 113 -3.01 -5.74 10.50
CA ILE A 113 -4.28 -5.31 9.93
C ILE A 113 -4.54 -6.05 8.62
N GLY A 114 -5.79 -6.11 8.20
CA GLY A 114 -6.14 -6.67 6.91
C GLY A 114 -7.45 -6.13 6.37
N PHE A 115 -7.73 -6.47 5.12
CA PHE A 115 -9.02 -6.21 4.50
C PHE A 115 -9.34 -7.28 3.47
N VAL A 116 -10.63 -7.46 3.22
CA VAL A 116 -11.16 -8.37 2.20
C VAL A 116 -11.94 -7.57 1.17
N ARG A 117 -11.64 -7.81 -0.10
CA ARG A 117 -12.43 -7.39 -1.26
C ARG A 117 -13.36 -8.53 -1.65
N SER A 118 -14.66 -8.28 -1.77
CA SER A 118 -15.65 -9.35 -1.99
C SER A 118 -15.62 -9.95 -3.39
N GLY A 119 -15.04 -9.27 -4.36
CA GLY A 119 -15.29 -9.54 -5.78
C GLY A 119 -16.64 -8.99 -6.24
N ASP A 120 -16.91 -9.15 -7.54
CA ASP A 120 -18.16 -8.78 -8.20
C ASP A 120 -18.68 -9.93 -9.09
N SER A 121 -19.67 -9.67 -9.96
CA SER A 121 -20.29 -10.68 -10.83
C SER A 121 -19.35 -11.29 -11.87
N THR A 122 -18.22 -10.64 -12.12
CA THR A 122 -17.26 -11.00 -13.18
C THR A 122 -15.85 -11.24 -12.66
N HIS A 123 -15.54 -10.81 -11.44
CA HIS A 123 -14.22 -10.95 -10.84
C HIS A 123 -14.27 -11.53 -9.42
N PRO A 124 -13.39 -12.47 -9.06
CA PRO A 124 -13.19 -12.87 -7.68
C PRO A 124 -12.64 -11.72 -6.82
N GLY A 125 -12.73 -11.88 -5.50
CA GLY A 125 -12.16 -10.98 -4.50
C GLY A 125 -10.72 -11.33 -4.08
N CYS A 126 -10.20 -10.62 -3.09
CA CYS A 126 -8.91 -10.92 -2.44
C CYS A 126 -8.95 -10.63 -0.94
N ALA A 127 -8.06 -11.29 -0.20
CA ALA A 127 -7.74 -10.96 1.18
C ALA A 127 -6.31 -10.42 1.25
N VAL A 128 -6.11 -9.33 1.98
CA VAL A 128 -4.81 -8.70 2.19
C VAL A 128 -4.55 -8.63 3.69
N VAL A 129 -3.38 -9.11 4.12
CA VAL A 129 -2.90 -9.04 5.50
C VAL A 129 -1.57 -8.30 5.49
N LEU A 130 -1.43 -7.33 6.38
CA LEU A 130 -0.25 -6.49 6.53
C LEU A 130 0.22 -6.61 7.97
N SER A 131 1.49 -6.96 8.14
CA SER A 131 2.15 -6.97 9.45
C SER A 131 3.38 -6.07 9.43
N ASN A 132 3.59 -5.35 10.52
CA ASN A 132 4.85 -4.65 10.82
C ASN A 132 5.41 -5.08 12.19
N ALA A 133 4.99 -6.22 12.73
CA ALA A 133 5.63 -6.82 13.89
C ALA A 133 7.10 -7.16 13.58
N ASP A 134 7.95 -7.13 14.59
CA ASP A 134 9.35 -7.56 14.43
C ASP A 134 9.37 -9.08 14.15
N GLU A 135 10.27 -9.53 13.27
CA GLU A 135 10.53 -10.96 13.07
C GLU A 135 11.22 -11.49 14.33
N GLU A 136 10.61 -12.48 14.99
CA GLU A 136 11.22 -13.24 16.09
C GLU A 136 12.23 -14.27 15.57
#